data_AF-A0A2P2G0P5-F1
#
_entry.id   AF-A0A2P2G0P5-F1
#
_cell.length_a   1.000
_cell.length_b   1.000
_cell.length_c   1.000
_cell.angle_alpha   90.00
_cell.angle_beta   90.00
_cell.angle_gamma   90.00
#
_symmetry.space_group_name_H-M   'P 1'
#
loop_
_entity.id
_entity.type
_entity.pdbx_description
1 polymer ?
#
loop_
_entity_poly.entity_id
_entity_poly.type
_entity_poly.pdbx_seq_one_letter_code
_entity_poly.pdbx_strand_id
1 'polypeptide(L)'
;MRRLLAATAAALSAAALIAFPGHATAAPSPLPDFDFSACPAPPANADPGTWRCEAFVSQGVLTIGDREIPLGEMRLTFSEGKVAGKYAQVFGELRHAPARIHGAFGASLQLKYGGYSDFQSNDERRGELDLYAALRHPLLPKECAVGTLADPLHSVVKDDPAVPFEVISQNPTTVKFGVVDSRLALPRTTGCGRLAPVADQLLGLPSPSGKNTFKQVTYVQFKPL
;
A
#
# COMPACT_ATOMS: atom_id res chain seq x y z
N MET A 1 -31.00 -77.39 42.77
CA MET A 1 -29.65 -77.92 43.08
C MET A 1 -28.61 -77.04 42.40
N ARG A 2 -27.60 -76.63 43.18
CA ARG A 2 -26.24 -76.21 42.82
C ARG A 2 -26.00 -75.10 41.76
N ARG A 3 -25.35 -74.06 42.29
CA ARG A 3 -24.69 -72.90 41.66
C ARG A 3 -23.45 -73.26 40.83
N LEU A 4 -22.94 -72.21 40.17
CA LEU A 4 -21.57 -71.89 39.70
C LEU A 4 -21.37 -72.19 38.20
N LEU A 5 -20.71 -71.39 37.37
CA LEU A 5 -20.02 -70.08 37.39
C LEU A 5 -19.52 -69.91 35.95
N ALA A 6 -19.50 -68.69 35.38
CA ALA A 6 -18.34 -68.12 34.67
C ALA A 6 -18.76 -66.90 33.81
N ALA A 7 -18.14 -65.78 34.12
CA ALA A 7 -18.23 -64.50 33.43
C ALA A 7 -17.13 -64.38 32.35
N THR A 8 -17.39 -63.60 31.29
CA THR A 8 -16.43 -62.84 30.44
C THR A 8 -17.19 -62.37 29.20
N ALA A 9 -17.10 -61.16 28.64
CA ALA A 9 -16.45 -59.90 28.93
C ALA A 9 -17.11 -58.92 27.93
N ALA A 10 -17.69 -57.81 28.41
CA ALA A 10 -18.28 -56.81 27.53
C ALA A 10 -17.19 -55.82 27.11
N ALA A 11 -16.72 -55.92 25.87
CA ALA A 11 -15.90 -54.89 25.24
C ALA A 11 -16.82 -53.95 24.45
N LEU A 12 -17.20 -52.81 25.07
CA LEU A 12 -17.87 -51.71 24.40
C LEU A 12 -16.82 -50.86 23.66
N SER A 13 -16.64 -51.12 22.38
CA SER A 13 -15.85 -50.25 21.49
C SER A 13 -16.68 -49.02 21.11
N ALA A 14 -16.58 -47.95 21.89
CA ALA A 14 -17.10 -46.64 21.52
C ALA A 14 -16.13 -45.99 20.52
N ALA A 15 -16.39 -46.14 19.23
CA ALA A 15 -15.70 -45.39 18.18
C ALA A 15 -16.20 -43.94 18.19
N ALA A 16 -15.48 -43.07 18.90
CA ALA A 16 -15.67 -41.62 18.81
C ALA A 16 -15.10 -41.14 17.47
N LEU A 17 -15.98 -40.85 16.51
CA LEU A 17 -15.66 -40.07 15.32
C LEU A 17 -15.32 -38.64 15.75
N ILE A 18 -14.02 -38.37 15.93
CA ILE A 18 -13.52 -37.00 16.09
C ILE A 18 -13.66 -36.33 14.72
N ALA A 19 -14.74 -35.56 14.54
CA ALA A 19 -14.86 -34.63 13.44
C ALA A 19 -13.86 -33.49 13.66
N PHE A 20 -12.71 -33.57 13.01
CA PHE A 20 -11.79 -32.43 12.95
C PHE A 20 -12.47 -31.30 12.19
N PRO A 21 -12.53 -30.06 12.73
CA PRO A 21 -12.96 -28.92 11.95
C PRO A 21 -11.97 -28.73 10.80
N GLY A 22 -12.43 -29.00 9.58
CA GLY A 22 -11.69 -28.71 8.37
C GLY A 22 -11.32 -27.24 8.39
N HIS A 23 -10.02 -26.96 8.42
CA HIS A 23 -9.52 -25.62 8.22
C HIS A 23 -9.88 -25.24 6.79
N ALA A 24 -10.84 -24.33 6.64
CA ALA A 24 -11.15 -23.75 5.34
C ALA A 24 -9.89 -23.02 4.87
N THR A 25 -9.15 -23.63 3.95
CA THR A 25 -8.07 -22.96 3.22
C THR A 25 -8.72 -21.78 2.50
N ALA A 26 -8.45 -20.56 2.95
CA ALA A 26 -8.87 -19.36 2.24
C ALA A 26 -8.33 -19.46 0.81
N ALA A 27 -9.23 -19.42 -0.18
CA ALA A 27 -8.81 -19.37 -1.57
C ALA A 27 -7.90 -18.14 -1.76
N PRO A 28 -6.77 -18.28 -2.48
CA PRO A 28 -5.91 -17.14 -2.74
C PRO A 28 -6.75 -16.04 -3.40
N SER A 29 -6.71 -14.84 -2.83
CA SER A 29 -7.33 -13.68 -3.46
C SER A 29 -6.77 -13.54 -4.87
N PRO A 30 -7.60 -13.31 -5.89
CA PRO A 30 -7.11 -13.15 -7.25
C PRO A 30 -6.09 -12.01 -7.30
N LEU A 31 -5.01 -12.22 -8.05
CA LEU A 31 -4.03 -11.17 -8.33
C LEU A 31 -4.74 -9.96 -8.94
N PRO A 32 -4.33 -8.73 -8.59
CA PRO A 32 -4.88 -7.55 -9.24
C PRO A 32 -4.50 -7.51 -10.73
N ASP A 33 -5.35 -6.88 -11.54
CA ASP A 33 -4.99 -6.56 -12.92
C ASP A 33 -3.95 -5.43 -12.94
N PHE A 34 -2.91 -5.63 -13.76
CA PHE A 34 -1.83 -4.67 -13.95
C PHE A 34 -2.04 -3.88 -15.25
N ASP A 35 -1.95 -2.55 -15.16
CA ASP A 35 -2.11 -1.63 -16.29
C ASP A 35 -0.78 -0.93 -16.58
N PHE A 36 -0.29 -1.11 -17.81
CA PHE A 36 0.96 -0.55 -18.31
C PHE A 36 0.73 0.63 -19.28
N SER A 37 -0.50 1.13 -19.42
CA SER A 37 -0.84 2.19 -20.38
C SER A 37 -0.16 3.53 -20.07
N ALA A 38 0.13 3.80 -18.80
CA ALA A 38 0.80 5.00 -18.32
C ALA A 38 2.33 4.85 -18.21
N CYS A 39 2.90 3.76 -18.72
CA CYS A 39 4.35 3.57 -18.73
C CYS A 39 5.04 4.63 -19.58
N PRO A 40 5.95 5.42 -19.00
CA PRO A 40 6.70 6.39 -19.78
C PRO A 40 7.75 5.68 -20.65
N ALA A 41 7.93 6.19 -21.88
CA ALA A 41 8.98 5.71 -22.77
C ALA A 41 10.37 5.98 -22.18
N PRO A 42 11.38 5.14 -22.48
CA PRO A 42 12.75 5.44 -22.15
C PRO A 42 13.20 6.79 -22.76
N PRO A 43 14.09 7.53 -22.08
CA PRO A 43 14.71 8.72 -22.66
C PRO A 43 15.53 8.33 -23.90
N ALA A 44 15.73 9.28 -24.82
CA ALA A 44 16.39 9.02 -26.10
C ALA A 44 17.83 8.48 -25.99
N ASN A 45 18.50 8.73 -24.86
CA ASN A 45 19.86 8.26 -24.54
C ASN A 45 19.87 7.05 -23.60
N ALA A 46 18.78 6.29 -23.55
CA ALA A 46 18.67 5.05 -22.79
C ALA A 46 19.67 3.98 -23.28
N ASP A 47 20.27 3.28 -22.32
CA ASP A 47 21.11 2.11 -22.60
C ASP A 47 20.22 0.95 -23.12
N PRO A 48 20.51 0.39 -24.31
CA PRO A 48 19.65 -0.63 -24.92
C PRO A 48 19.42 -1.86 -24.04
N GLY A 49 18.17 -2.31 -23.98
CA GLY A 49 17.77 -3.53 -23.27
C GLY A 49 17.82 -3.44 -21.74
N THR A 50 18.08 -2.26 -21.17
CA THR A 50 18.10 -2.06 -19.71
C THR A 50 16.78 -1.54 -19.14
N TRP A 51 15.90 -1.05 -20.00
CA TRP A 51 14.68 -0.37 -19.58
C TRP A 51 13.50 -1.33 -19.43
N ARG A 52 12.73 -1.12 -18.36
CA ARG A 52 11.48 -1.81 -18.08
C ARG A 52 10.47 -0.83 -17.49
N CYS A 53 9.20 -1.12 -17.67
CA CYS A 53 8.13 -0.50 -16.91
C CYS A 53 7.76 -1.37 -15.72
N GLU A 54 7.48 -0.72 -14.59
CA GLU A 54 6.91 -1.35 -13.41
C GLU A 54 5.51 -0.81 -13.17
N ALA A 55 4.55 -1.71 -13.02
CA ALA A 55 3.16 -1.40 -12.68
C ALA A 55 2.88 -1.89 -11.26
N PHE A 56 2.60 -0.95 -10.36
CA PHE A 56 2.34 -1.19 -8.96
C PHE A 56 0.82 -1.15 -8.73
N VAL A 57 0.31 -2.10 -7.96
CA VAL A 57 -1.03 -2.06 -7.37
C VAL A 57 -0.88 -2.22 -5.86
N SER A 58 -1.26 -1.18 -5.12
CA SER A 58 -1.03 -1.11 -3.68
C SER A 58 -2.31 -0.84 -2.91
N GLN A 59 -2.42 -1.46 -1.76
CA GLN A 59 -3.44 -1.19 -0.76
C GLN A 59 -2.73 -0.77 0.53
N GLY A 60 -3.22 0.27 1.21
CA GLY A 60 -2.48 0.81 2.34
C GLY A 60 -3.34 1.42 3.43
N VAL A 61 -2.66 1.89 4.46
CA VAL A 61 -3.21 2.64 5.59
C VAL A 61 -2.31 3.84 5.84
N LEU A 62 -2.92 5.02 5.95
CA LEU A 62 -2.28 6.21 6.45
C LEU A 62 -2.74 6.45 7.89
N THR A 63 -1.79 6.45 8.81
CA THR A 63 -2.04 6.78 10.22
C THR A 63 -1.54 8.19 10.49
N ILE A 64 -2.41 9.04 11.01
CA ILE A 64 -2.10 10.41 11.43
C ILE A 64 -2.41 10.53 12.92
N GLY A 65 -1.38 10.61 13.76
CA GLY A 65 -1.56 10.55 15.21
C GLY A 65 -2.19 9.21 15.63
N ASP A 66 -3.39 9.26 16.21
CA ASP A 66 -4.18 8.11 16.64
C ASP A 66 -5.22 7.65 15.59
N ARG A 67 -5.30 8.35 14.45
CA ARG A 67 -6.28 8.04 13.42
C ARG A 67 -5.70 7.18 12.31
N GLU A 68 -6.31 6.03 12.09
CA GLU A 68 -6.07 5.22 10.90
C GLU A 68 -7.05 5.55 9.78
N ILE A 69 -6.52 5.74 8.57
CA ILE A 69 -7.28 5.99 7.35
C ILE A 69 -6.93 4.87 6.37
N PRO A 70 -7.81 3.86 6.21
CA PRO A 70 -7.68 2.89 5.14
C PRO A 70 -7.71 3.62 3.79
N LEU A 71 -6.66 3.43 3.00
CA LEU A 71 -6.53 4.09 1.71
C LEU A 71 -7.40 3.39 0.66
N GLY A 72 -7.68 4.08 -0.44
CA GLY A 72 -8.17 3.41 -1.63
C GLY A 72 -7.04 2.63 -2.31
N GLU A 73 -7.39 1.84 -3.31
CA GLU A 73 -6.40 1.22 -4.18
C GLU A 73 -5.54 2.30 -4.85
N MET A 74 -4.22 2.10 -4.84
CA MET A 74 -3.23 2.94 -5.50
C MET A 74 -2.62 2.19 -6.67
N ARG A 75 -2.61 2.82 -7.84
CA ARG A 75 -1.91 2.34 -9.03
C ARG A 75 -0.81 3.32 -9.38
N LEU A 76 0.42 2.84 -9.46
CA LEU A 76 1.58 3.65 -9.81
C LEU A 76 2.33 2.98 -10.96
N THR A 77 2.79 3.79 -11.90
CA THR A 77 3.65 3.34 -13.00
C THR A 77 4.89 4.20 -13.09
N PHE A 78 6.01 3.58 -13.41
CA PHE A 78 7.24 4.26 -13.79
C PHE A 78 8.04 3.34 -14.72
N SER A 79 8.97 3.92 -15.46
CA SER A 79 10.00 3.14 -16.15
C SER A 79 11.36 3.42 -15.55
N GLU A 80 12.19 2.39 -15.50
CA GLU A 80 13.55 2.47 -15.00
C GLU A 80 14.50 1.67 -15.89
N GLY A 81 15.76 2.08 -15.87
CA GLY A 81 16.83 1.44 -16.64
C GLY A 81 18.15 2.16 -16.41
N LYS A 82 18.98 2.22 -17.45
CA LYS A 82 20.26 2.93 -17.39
C LYS A 82 20.40 3.99 -18.47
N VAL A 83 21.14 5.04 -18.14
CA VAL A 83 21.65 6.07 -19.06
C VAL A 83 23.13 6.22 -18.78
N ALA A 84 23.97 5.95 -19.79
CA ALA A 84 25.42 5.96 -19.65
C ALA A 84 25.91 5.12 -18.45
N GLY A 85 25.30 3.94 -18.27
CA GLY A 85 25.61 2.98 -17.21
C GLY A 85 25.04 3.31 -15.83
N LYS A 86 24.39 4.46 -15.64
CA LYS A 86 23.83 4.90 -14.35
C LYS A 86 22.34 4.66 -14.28
N TYR A 87 21.83 4.33 -13.08
CA TYR A 87 20.39 4.20 -12.84
C TYR A 87 19.66 5.49 -13.25
N ALA A 88 18.57 5.31 -13.97
CA ALA A 88 17.67 6.37 -14.37
C ALA A 88 16.24 5.86 -14.31
N GLN A 89 15.32 6.76 -14.01
CA GLN A 89 13.89 6.47 -13.96
C GLN A 89 13.08 7.64 -14.51
N VAL A 90 11.89 7.33 -14.99
CA VAL A 90 10.89 8.29 -15.42
C VAL A 90 9.57 7.93 -14.76
N PHE A 91 8.99 8.87 -14.01
CA PHE A 91 7.68 8.70 -13.40
C PHE A 91 6.60 8.68 -14.48
N GLY A 92 5.67 7.73 -14.37
CA GLY A 92 4.48 7.65 -15.22
C GLY A 92 3.31 8.35 -14.57
N GLU A 93 2.40 7.57 -14.00
CA GLU A 93 1.18 8.06 -13.35
C GLU A 93 1.03 7.47 -11.94
N LEU A 94 0.48 8.27 -11.01
CA LEU A 94 -0.11 7.80 -9.75
C LEU A 94 -1.62 8.05 -9.78
N ARG A 95 -2.38 6.98 -9.73
CA ARG A 95 -3.83 6.98 -9.51
C ARG A 95 -4.12 6.42 -8.13
N HIS A 96 -5.04 7.05 -7.41
CA HIS A 96 -5.47 6.58 -6.10
C HIS A 96 -6.98 6.74 -6.00
N ALA A 97 -7.70 5.67 -5.62
CA ALA A 97 -9.12 5.76 -5.35
C ALA A 97 -9.37 6.64 -4.10
N PRO A 98 -10.43 7.46 -4.04
CA PRO A 98 -10.72 8.26 -2.86
C PRO A 98 -10.88 7.40 -1.60
N ALA A 99 -10.15 7.76 -0.55
CA ALA A 99 -10.18 7.13 0.76
C ALA A 99 -11.11 7.91 1.70
N ARG A 100 -12.06 7.23 2.34
CA ARG A 100 -12.97 7.89 3.29
C ARG A 100 -12.24 8.17 4.61
N ILE A 101 -12.40 9.38 5.13
CA ILE A 101 -11.85 9.75 6.43
C ILE A 101 -12.95 9.48 7.47
N HIS A 102 -12.79 8.41 8.25
CA HIS A 102 -13.73 8.08 9.31
C HIS A 102 -13.79 9.18 10.37
N GLY A 103 -15.00 9.50 10.85
CA GLY A 103 -15.22 10.60 11.81
C GLY A 103 -15.15 12.01 11.21
N ALA A 104 -14.97 12.16 9.89
CA ALA A 104 -14.84 13.46 9.23
C ALA A 104 -16.05 13.86 8.37
N PHE A 105 -17.27 13.57 8.84
CA PHE A 105 -18.54 13.99 8.21
C PHE A 105 -18.66 13.69 6.70
N GLY A 106 -18.03 12.60 6.24
CA GLY A 106 -18.07 12.19 4.83
C GLY A 106 -16.99 12.82 3.95
N ALA A 107 -16.01 13.51 4.53
CA ALA A 107 -14.82 13.91 3.82
C ALA A 107 -14.02 12.69 3.31
N SER A 108 -13.35 12.89 2.19
CA SER A 108 -12.41 11.92 1.63
C SER A 108 -11.08 12.57 1.29
N LEU A 109 -10.08 11.72 1.20
CA LEU A 109 -8.68 12.00 0.92
C LEU A 109 -8.32 11.32 -0.41
N GLN A 110 -7.58 12.00 -1.26
CA GLN A 110 -6.98 11.40 -2.45
C GLN A 110 -5.53 11.82 -2.57
N LEU A 111 -4.61 10.87 -2.40
CA LEU A 111 -3.18 11.04 -2.70
C LEU A 111 -2.96 11.37 -4.19
N LYS A 112 -2.01 12.26 -4.43
CA LYS A 112 -1.57 12.75 -5.73
C LYS A 112 -0.05 12.86 -5.74
N TYR A 113 0.54 12.74 -6.92
CA TYR A 113 1.99 12.87 -7.09
C TYR A 113 2.46 14.29 -6.78
N GLY A 114 3.46 14.40 -5.90
CA GLY A 114 4.03 15.65 -5.40
C GLY A 114 5.15 16.22 -6.25
N GLY A 115 5.55 15.56 -7.34
CA GLY A 115 6.56 16.07 -8.29
C GLY A 115 7.94 15.44 -8.17
N TYR A 116 8.17 14.57 -7.18
CA TYR A 116 9.43 13.84 -7.01
C TYR A 116 9.19 12.37 -6.70
N SER A 117 10.06 11.52 -7.25
CA SER A 117 10.14 10.10 -6.95
C SER A 117 11.57 9.61 -7.14
N ASP A 118 11.97 8.63 -6.34
CA ASP A 118 13.20 7.84 -6.48
C ASP A 118 12.92 6.40 -6.03
N PHE A 119 12.88 5.45 -6.97
CA PHE A 119 12.59 4.05 -6.72
C PHE A 119 13.87 3.19 -6.67
N GLN A 120 15.05 3.80 -6.69
CA GLN A 120 16.31 3.09 -6.52
C GLN A 120 16.45 2.61 -5.07
N SER A 121 16.20 1.33 -4.83
CA SER A 121 16.39 0.74 -3.50
C SER A 121 17.86 0.65 -3.09
N ASN A 122 18.12 0.80 -1.79
CA ASN A 122 19.42 0.60 -1.14
C ASN A 122 19.21 0.10 0.31
N ASP A 123 20.29 0.02 1.10
CA ASP A 123 20.23 -0.49 2.48
C ASP A 123 19.40 0.40 3.44
N GLU A 124 19.19 1.67 3.10
CA GLU A 124 18.52 2.65 3.95
C GLU A 124 17.03 2.78 3.63
N ARG A 125 16.66 2.57 2.36
CA ARG A 125 15.31 2.77 1.82
C ARG A 125 15.00 1.87 0.62
N ARG A 126 13.72 1.55 0.45
CA ARG A 126 13.21 0.92 -0.79
C ARG A 126 12.90 1.97 -1.87
N GLY A 127 12.42 3.14 -1.47
CA GLY A 127 12.13 4.24 -2.40
C GLY A 127 11.62 5.49 -1.68
N GLU A 128 11.43 6.54 -2.46
CA GLU A 128 10.96 7.85 -2.01
C GLU A 128 9.91 8.38 -2.98
N LEU A 129 8.91 9.07 -2.44
CA LEU A 129 7.84 9.66 -3.21
C LEU A 129 7.31 10.91 -2.52
N ASP A 130 7.26 12.01 -3.25
CA ASP A 130 6.53 13.20 -2.81
C ASP A 130 5.06 13.02 -3.15
N LEU A 131 4.20 13.34 -2.18
CA LEU A 131 2.75 13.23 -2.31
C LEU A 131 2.09 14.52 -1.83
N TYR A 132 0.87 14.77 -2.30
CA TYR A 132 -0.06 15.65 -1.60
C TYR A 132 -1.43 14.99 -1.52
N ALA A 133 -2.20 15.35 -0.50
CA ALA A 133 -3.48 14.74 -0.19
C ALA A 133 -4.61 15.72 -0.49
N ALA A 134 -5.26 15.58 -1.64
CA ALA A 134 -6.44 16.37 -1.96
C ALA A 134 -7.61 15.98 -1.05
N LEU A 135 -8.18 16.95 -0.34
CA LEU A 135 -9.34 16.76 0.51
C LEU A 135 -10.62 17.09 -0.26
N ARG A 136 -11.67 16.30 -0.05
CA ARG A 136 -12.93 16.41 -0.77
C ARG A 136 -14.10 16.35 0.19
N HIS A 137 -14.91 17.40 0.19
CA HIS A 137 -16.18 17.50 0.93
C HIS A 137 -17.01 18.66 0.33
N PRO A 138 -18.36 18.61 0.32
CA PRO A 138 -19.17 19.69 -0.24
C PRO A 138 -18.93 21.09 0.34
N LEU A 139 -18.46 21.17 1.58
CA LEU A 139 -18.14 22.44 2.26
C LEU A 139 -16.70 22.91 2.04
N LEU A 140 -15.83 22.07 1.47
CA LEU A 140 -14.43 22.42 1.24
C LEU A 140 -14.22 22.93 -0.18
N PRO A 141 -13.37 23.96 -0.39
CA PRO A 141 -12.91 24.33 -1.72
C PRO A 141 -12.22 23.15 -2.44
N LYS A 142 -12.22 23.16 -3.78
CA LYS A 142 -11.63 22.09 -4.59
C LYS A 142 -10.11 22.01 -4.45
N GLU A 143 -9.49 23.08 -4.01
CA GLU A 143 -8.06 23.25 -3.82
C GLU A 143 -7.62 22.82 -2.42
N CYS A 144 -8.55 22.47 -1.53
CA CYS A 144 -8.25 22.04 -0.17
C CYS A 144 -7.42 20.75 -0.19
N ALA A 145 -6.22 20.80 0.41
CA ALA A 145 -5.29 19.70 0.44
C ALA A 145 -4.42 19.71 1.71
N VAL A 146 -3.85 18.56 2.06
CA VAL A 146 -2.71 18.45 2.98
C VAL A 146 -1.45 18.36 2.12
N GLY A 147 -0.52 19.30 2.34
CA GLY A 147 0.66 19.47 1.50
C GLY A 147 0.34 20.08 0.13
N THR A 148 1.41 20.44 -0.59
CA THR A 148 1.36 21.01 -1.94
C THR A 148 2.57 20.52 -2.74
N LEU A 149 2.69 20.89 -4.02
CA LEU A 149 3.91 20.65 -4.79
C LEU A 149 5.14 21.39 -4.22
N ALA A 150 4.94 22.51 -3.51
CA ALA A 150 6.02 23.28 -2.91
C ALA A 150 6.38 22.82 -1.49
N ASP A 151 5.48 22.11 -0.83
CA ASP A 151 5.63 21.58 0.53
C ASP A 151 4.90 20.22 0.60
N PRO A 152 5.49 19.16 0.01
CA PRO A 152 4.83 17.87 -0.14
C PRO A 152 4.92 17.04 1.15
N LEU A 153 4.10 15.99 1.20
CA LEU A 153 4.31 14.84 2.06
C LEU A 153 5.45 14.02 1.45
N HIS A 154 6.68 14.28 1.88
CA HIS A 154 7.84 13.51 1.46
C HIS A 154 7.85 12.17 2.19
N SER A 155 7.60 11.08 1.46
CA SER A 155 7.63 9.73 2.02
C SER A 155 8.91 8.99 1.65
N VAL A 156 9.56 8.40 2.64
CA VAL A 156 10.75 7.55 2.46
C VAL A 156 10.42 6.18 3.03
N VAL A 157 10.14 5.23 2.15
CA VAL A 157 9.64 3.92 2.55
C VAL A 157 10.76 2.90 2.74
N LYS A 158 10.56 2.01 3.72
CA LYS A 158 11.39 0.83 3.98
C LYS A 158 10.54 -0.43 3.88
N ASP A 159 11.18 -1.58 3.85
CA ASP A 159 10.52 -2.87 3.90
C ASP A 159 9.68 -3.01 5.17
N ASP A 160 8.42 -3.39 5.03
CA ASP A 160 7.60 -3.77 6.18
C ASP A 160 7.86 -5.25 6.51
N PRO A 161 8.50 -5.57 7.66
CA PRO A 161 8.77 -6.96 8.03
C PRO A 161 7.51 -7.78 8.25
N ALA A 162 6.34 -7.15 8.44
CA ALA A 162 5.06 -7.85 8.56
C ALA A 162 4.58 -8.44 7.22
N VAL A 163 5.08 -7.94 6.08
CA VAL A 163 4.72 -8.43 4.75
C VAL A 163 6.00 -8.59 3.93
N PRO A 164 6.69 -9.74 4.06
CA PRO A 164 7.96 -9.98 3.39
C PRO A 164 7.80 -10.03 1.86
N PHE A 165 8.94 -9.89 1.18
CA PHE A 165 9.02 -10.06 -0.27
C PHE A 165 8.68 -11.50 -0.69
N GLU A 166 7.80 -11.63 -1.68
CA GLU A 166 7.33 -12.91 -2.20
C GLU A 166 7.16 -12.82 -3.72
N VAL A 167 7.66 -13.83 -4.45
CA VAL A 167 7.38 -13.98 -5.88
C VAL A 167 6.10 -14.81 -6.04
N ILE A 168 5.00 -14.16 -6.40
CA ILE A 168 3.66 -14.79 -6.49
C ILE A 168 3.47 -15.51 -7.82
N SER A 169 4.06 -15.00 -8.90
CA SER A 169 4.05 -15.62 -10.22
C SER A 169 5.38 -15.40 -10.91
N GLN A 170 5.82 -16.37 -11.70
CA GLN A 170 7.00 -16.21 -12.56
C GLN A 170 6.64 -15.77 -13.99
N ASN A 171 5.41 -16.03 -14.44
CA ASN A 171 4.96 -15.75 -15.80
C ASN A 171 3.51 -15.22 -15.82
N PRO A 172 3.31 -13.89 -15.96
CA PRO A 172 4.34 -12.86 -15.88
C PRO A 172 4.91 -12.73 -14.46
N THR A 173 6.17 -12.30 -14.34
CA THR A 173 6.80 -12.14 -13.02
C THR A 173 6.04 -11.10 -12.19
N THR A 174 5.45 -11.57 -11.09
CA THR A 174 4.65 -10.76 -10.17
C THR A 174 5.21 -10.94 -8.77
N VAL A 175 5.54 -9.83 -8.11
CA VAL A 175 6.07 -9.81 -6.76
C VAL A 175 5.11 -9.11 -5.82
N LYS A 176 5.12 -9.51 -4.56
CA LYS A 176 4.36 -8.91 -3.46
C LYS A 176 5.33 -8.53 -2.35
N PHE A 177 5.18 -7.36 -1.78
CA PHE A 177 5.93 -6.94 -0.61
C PHE A 177 5.20 -5.84 0.16
N GLY A 178 5.56 -5.67 1.43
CA GLY A 178 5.12 -4.54 2.23
C GLY A 178 6.14 -3.42 2.26
N VAL A 179 5.65 -2.19 2.38
CA VAL A 179 6.46 -1.03 2.68
C VAL A 179 5.85 -0.18 3.79
N VAL A 180 6.72 0.47 4.56
CA VAL A 180 6.36 1.36 5.65
C VAL A 180 7.26 2.60 5.68
N ASP A 181 6.63 3.76 5.85
CA ASP A 181 7.27 4.99 6.31
C ASP A 181 6.75 5.32 7.71
N SER A 182 7.62 5.27 8.72
CA SER A 182 7.29 5.61 10.12
C SER A 182 7.77 7.01 10.54
N ARG A 183 8.38 7.75 9.62
CA ARG A 183 8.90 9.10 9.83
C ARG A 183 8.15 10.15 9.01
N LEU A 184 7.03 9.76 8.40
CA LEU A 184 6.20 10.68 7.63
C LEU A 184 5.77 11.87 8.48
N ALA A 185 6.01 13.07 7.96
CA ALA A 185 5.47 14.31 8.49
C ALA A 185 4.34 14.81 7.58
N LEU A 186 3.32 15.44 8.17
CA LEU A 186 2.21 16.02 7.44
C LEU A 186 2.13 17.52 7.73
N PRO A 187 2.20 18.39 6.71
CA PRO A 187 2.04 19.82 6.90
C PRO A 187 0.58 20.17 7.21
N ARG A 188 0.30 21.47 7.40
CA ARG A 188 -1.06 21.98 7.54
C ARG A 188 -1.86 21.81 6.24
N THR A 189 -3.17 21.92 6.37
CA THR A 189 -4.02 22.07 5.20
C THR A 189 -3.76 23.40 4.49
N THR A 190 -3.84 23.38 3.17
CA THR A 190 -3.74 24.55 2.29
C THR A 190 -4.97 24.60 1.40
N GLY A 191 -5.43 25.80 1.02
CA GLY A 191 -6.55 25.96 0.09
C GLY A 191 -7.94 25.65 0.69
N CYS A 192 -8.06 25.42 1.99
CA CYS A 192 -9.33 25.04 2.63
C CYS A 192 -10.21 26.23 3.06
N GLY A 193 -9.80 27.46 2.75
CA GLY A 193 -10.54 28.68 3.07
C GLY A 193 -10.79 28.84 4.57
N ARG A 194 -11.99 29.31 4.95
CA ARG A 194 -12.37 29.55 6.35
C ARG A 194 -12.44 28.28 7.20
N LEU A 195 -12.50 27.11 6.59
CA LEU A 195 -12.55 25.83 7.28
C LEU A 195 -11.16 25.23 7.57
N ALA A 196 -10.08 25.88 7.15
CA ALA A 196 -8.72 25.38 7.38
C ALA A 196 -8.43 25.03 8.85
N PRO A 197 -8.77 25.86 9.86
CA PRO A 197 -8.51 25.51 11.26
C PRO A 197 -9.28 24.26 11.72
N VAL A 198 -10.50 24.09 11.23
CA VAL A 198 -11.34 22.93 11.54
C VAL A 198 -10.79 21.68 10.86
N ALA A 199 -10.37 21.77 9.59
CA ALA A 199 -9.77 20.67 8.87
C ALA A 199 -8.44 20.23 9.52
N ASP A 200 -7.60 21.20 9.90
CA ASP A 200 -6.36 20.96 10.63
C ASP A 200 -6.63 20.25 11.96
N GLN A 201 -7.52 20.80 12.79
CA GLN A 201 -7.86 20.21 14.09
C GLN A 201 -8.45 18.81 13.95
N LEU A 202 -9.36 18.62 12.98
CA LEU A 202 -10.02 17.35 12.75
C LEU A 202 -9.03 16.28 12.31
N LEU A 203 -8.01 16.63 11.52
CA LEU A 203 -7.00 15.71 11.01
C LEU A 203 -5.75 15.62 11.91
N GLY A 204 -5.64 16.45 12.94
CA GLY A 204 -4.46 16.51 13.80
C GLY A 204 -3.24 17.14 13.12
N LEU A 205 -3.45 18.19 12.31
CA LEU A 205 -2.41 18.83 11.50
C LEU A 205 -1.96 20.20 12.06
N PRO A 206 -0.70 20.59 11.83
CA PRO A 206 0.37 19.78 11.24
C PRO A 206 0.78 18.64 12.19
N SER A 207 1.22 17.53 11.62
CA SER A 207 1.65 16.37 12.40
C SER A 207 3.14 16.10 12.15
N PRO A 208 4.00 16.18 13.19
CA PRO A 208 5.44 15.97 13.03
C PRO A 208 5.80 14.51 12.75
N SER A 209 7.01 14.29 12.21
CA SER A 209 7.60 12.96 12.03
C SER A 209 7.56 12.13 13.32
N GLY A 210 7.37 10.81 13.18
CA GLY A 210 7.30 9.86 14.30
C GLY A 210 5.94 9.77 14.98
N LYS A 211 4.95 10.56 14.51
CA LYS A 211 3.53 10.45 14.92
C LYS A 211 2.63 9.86 13.84
N ASN A 212 3.18 9.60 12.65
CA ASN A 212 2.41 9.16 11.49
C ASN A 212 3.08 7.96 10.87
N THR A 213 2.28 7.10 10.25
CA THR A 213 2.81 5.98 9.48
C THR A 213 2.09 5.88 8.15
N PHE A 214 2.81 5.58 7.08
CA PHE A 214 2.24 5.20 5.80
C PHE A 214 2.67 3.79 5.48
N LYS A 215 1.71 2.86 5.48
CA LYS A 215 1.94 1.43 5.22
C LYS A 215 1.23 1.00 3.96
N GLN A 216 1.88 0.17 3.17
CA GLN A 216 1.30 -0.38 1.94
C GLN A 216 1.69 -1.84 1.78
N VAL A 217 0.76 -2.64 1.26
CA VAL A 217 1.05 -3.91 0.61
C VAL A 217 0.96 -3.67 -0.89
N THR A 218 2.04 -3.99 -1.59
CA THR A 218 2.23 -3.68 -2.99
C THR A 218 2.43 -4.96 -3.78
N TYR A 219 1.71 -5.07 -4.89
CA TYR A 219 1.97 -6.03 -5.95
C TYR A 219 2.62 -5.30 -7.12
N VAL A 220 3.64 -5.90 -7.72
CA VAL A 220 4.36 -5.32 -8.86
C VAL A 220 4.48 -6.34 -9.96
N GLN A 221 4.22 -5.90 -11.19
CA GLN A 221 4.55 -6.64 -12.40
C GLN A 221 5.45 -5.79 -13.30
N PHE A 222 6.39 -6.44 -13.99
CA PHE A 222 7.37 -5.80 -14.85
C PHE A 222 7.09 -6.08 -16.33
N LYS A 223 7.41 -5.12 -17.20
CA LYS A 223 7.33 -5.27 -18.66
C LYS A 223 8.55 -4.63 -19.33
N PRO A 224 9.35 -5.34 -20.14
CA PRO A 224 10.43 -4.74 -20.92
C PRO A 224 9.93 -3.63 -21.87
N LEU A 225 10.78 -2.62 -22.11
CA LEU A 225 10.51 -1.49 -23.02
C LEU A 225 11.49 -1.45 -24.20
#